data_AF-F6IAR0-F1
#
_entry.id   AF-F6IAR0-F1
#
_cell.length_a   1.000
_cell.length_b   1.000
_cell.length_c   1.000
_cell.angle_alpha   90.00
_cell.angle_beta   90.00
_cell.angle_gamma   90.00
#
_symmetry.space_group_name_H-M   'P 1'
#
loop_
_entity.id
_entity.type
_entity.pdbx_description
1 polymer ?
#
loop_
_entity_poly.entity_id
_entity_poly.type
_entity_poly.pdbx_seq_one_letter_code
_entity_poly.pdbx_strand_id
1 'polypeptide(L)'
;NVMAQNLTDQVREIASVTTAVAHGDLTKKIERPAKGEILQLQQTINTMVDQLRTFASEVTRVARDVGTEGILGGQADVEGVQGMWNELTVNVNAMANNLTTQVRDIIKVTTAVAKGDLTQKVQAECRGEIFELKKTINSMVDQLQQFAREVTKIAREVGTEGRLGGQATVHDVQGTWRDLTENVNGMAMNLTTQVREIAKVTTAVAK
;
A
#
# COMPACT_ATOMS: atom_id res chain seq x y z
N ASN A 1 40.74 -3.17 50.01
CA ASN A 1 40.01 -4.23 50.75
C ASN A 1 39.14 -5.00 49.74
N VAL A 2 38.61 -6.17 50.10
CA VAL A 2 37.81 -7.03 49.19
C VAL A 2 36.53 -6.33 48.70
N MET A 3 35.91 -5.51 49.55
CA MET A 3 34.68 -4.79 49.23
C MET A 3 34.87 -3.77 48.09
N ALA A 4 35.95 -2.98 48.13
CA ALA A 4 36.29 -2.02 47.08
C ALA A 4 36.60 -2.72 45.75
N GLN A 5 37.25 -3.90 45.80
CA GLN A 5 37.54 -4.67 44.59
C GLN A 5 36.26 -5.24 43.96
N ASN A 6 35.34 -5.77 44.77
CA ASN A 6 34.03 -6.22 44.30
C ASN A 6 33.21 -5.10 43.65
N LEU A 7 33.15 -3.92 44.29
CA LEU A 7 32.47 -2.74 43.74
C LEU A 7 33.11 -2.26 42.43
N THR A 8 34.45 -2.21 42.38
CA THR A 8 35.18 -1.81 41.18
C THR A 8 34.85 -2.72 39.99
N ASP A 9 34.83 -4.02 40.23
CA ASP A 9 34.52 -4.97 39.17
C ASP A 9 33.05 -4.94 38.74
N GLN A 10 32.11 -4.76 39.68
CA GLN A 10 30.68 -4.60 39.36
C GLN A 10 30.46 -3.37 38.47
N VAL A 11 31.06 -2.23 38.82
CA VAL A 11 30.97 -1.01 38.01
C VAL A 11 31.63 -1.18 36.65
N ARG A 12 32.75 -1.92 36.57
CA ARG A 12 33.43 -2.22 35.30
C ARG A 12 32.56 -3.07 34.38
N GLU A 13 31.85 -4.08 34.91
CA GLU A 13 30.91 -4.88 34.11
C GLU A 13 29.72 -4.03 33.64
N ILE A 14 29.14 -3.21 34.52
CA ILE A 14 28.08 -2.25 34.16
C ILE A 14 28.54 -1.36 32.99
N ALA A 15 29.73 -0.77 33.09
CA ALA A 15 30.29 0.07 32.04
C ALA A 15 30.50 -0.72 30.73
N SER A 16 30.92 -1.97 30.80
CA SER A 16 31.07 -2.83 29.61
C SER A 16 29.72 -3.11 28.94
N VAL A 17 28.68 -3.42 29.72
CA VAL A 17 27.34 -3.73 29.20
C VAL A 17 26.69 -2.48 28.61
N THR A 18 26.75 -1.34 29.30
CA THR A 18 26.20 -0.08 28.77
C THR A 18 26.95 0.40 27.52
N THR A 19 28.27 0.17 27.45
CA THR A 19 29.05 0.41 26.23
C THR A 19 28.57 -0.49 25.09
N ALA A 20 28.37 -1.79 25.34
CA ALA A 20 27.88 -2.72 24.33
C ALA A 20 26.49 -2.31 23.80
N VAL A 21 25.57 -1.94 24.69
CA VAL A 21 24.22 -1.44 24.35
C VAL A 21 24.31 -0.17 23.50
N ALA A 22 25.21 0.76 23.84
CA ALA A 22 25.44 1.97 23.04
C ALA A 22 25.97 1.67 21.63
N HIS A 23 26.62 0.52 21.43
CA HIS A 23 27.06 0.03 20.11
C HIS A 23 26.02 -0.87 19.43
N GLY A 24 24.83 -1.03 20.01
CA GLY A 24 23.74 -1.85 19.48
C GLY A 24 23.84 -3.35 19.81
N ASP A 25 24.81 -3.77 20.63
CA ASP A 25 24.87 -5.15 21.12
C ASP A 25 23.95 -5.32 22.35
N LEU A 26 22.73 -5.80 22.08
CA LEU A 26 21.70 -6.07 23.09
C LEU A 26 21.75 -7.52 23.61
N THR A 27 22.84 -8.26 23.34
CA THR A 27 23.02 -9.64 23.83
C THR A 27 23.66 -9.71 25.20
N LYS A 28 24.34 -8.64 25.63
CA LYS A 28 25.08 -8.56 26.89
C LYS A 28 24.18 -8.20 28.08
N LYS A 29 24.42 -8.85 29.21
CA LYS A 29 23.79 -8.54 30.50
C LYS A 29 24.82 -8.48 31.60
N ILE A 30 24.47 -7.81 32.68
CA ILE A 30 25.25 -7.80 33.92
C ILE A 30 24.88 -9.07 34.68
N GLU A 31 25.86 -9.97 34.86
CA GLU A 31 25.64 -11.28 35.49
C GLU A 31 26.30 -11.38 36.86
N ARG A 32 27.28 -10.52 37.15
CA ARG A 32 28.03 -10.59 38.40
C ARG A 32 27.10 -10.37 39.61
N PRO A 33 27.27 -11.14 40.70
CA PRO A 33 26.45 -10.96 41.89
C PRO A 33 26.59 -9.57 42.49
N ALA A 34 25.46 -8.93 42.78
CA ALA A 34 25.37 -7.68 43.50
C ALA A 34 24.35 -7.74 44.64
N LYS A 35 24.45 -6.78 45.56
CA LYS A 35 23.50 -6.59 46.67
C LYS A 35 23.21 -5.10 46.84
N GLY A 36 22.12 -4.78 47.53
CA GLY A 36 21.72 -3.41 47.83
C GLY A 36 21.46 -2.60 46.55
N GLU A 37 21.97 -1.37 46.52
CA GLU A 37 21.77 -0.39 45.46
C GLU A 37 22.38 -0.86 44.12
N ILE A 38 23.52 -1.58 44.16
CA ILE A 38 24.13 -2.11 42.93
C ILE A 38 23.26 -3.20 42.31
N LEU A 39 22.56 -4.01 43.12
CA LEU A 39 21.62 -5.00 42.61
C LEU A 39 20.42 -4.33 41.93
N GLN A 40 19.88 -3.26 42.54
CA GLN A 40 18.79 -2.48 41.94
C GLN A 40 19.23 -1.85 40.60
N LEU A 41 20.45 -1.30 40.54
CA LEU A 41 21.02 -0.75 39.32
C LEU A 41 21.20 -1.83 38.23
N GLN A 42 21.76 -2.99 38.60
CA GLN A 42 21.90 -4.15 37.71
C GLN A 42 20.55 -4.59 37.14
N GLN A 43 19.53 -4.72 37.99
CA GLN A 43 18.17 -5.10 37.58
C GLN A 43 17.56 -4.06 36.63
N THR A 44 17.75 -2.77 36.92
CA THR A 44 17.25 -1.67 36.08
C THR A 44 17.91 -1.70 34.71
N ILE A 45 19.23 -1.84 34.65
CA ILE A 45 19.96 -1.90 33.37
C ILE A 45 19.59 -3.16 32.59
N ASN A 46 19.56 -4.34 33.22
CA ASN A 46 19.20 -5.57 32.53
C ASN A 46 17.77 -5.53 31.98
N THR A 47 16.81 -4.97 32.73
CA THR A 47 15.44 -4.74 32.26
C THR A 47 15.42 -3.80 31.05
N MET A 48 16.20 -2.72 31.07
CA MET A 48 16.33 -1.81 29.94
C MET A 48 16.93 -2.49 28.70
N VAL A 49 17.95 -3.35 28.87
CA VAL A 49 18.50 -4.15 27.76
C VAL A 49 17.45 -5.11 27.18
N ASP A 50 16.66 -5.76 28.03
CA ASP A 50 15.60 -6.68 27.58
C ASP A 50 14.52 -5.94 26.79
N GLN A 51 14.05 -4.79 27.28
CA GLN A 51 13.07 -3.97 26.58
C GLN A 51 13.60 -3.49 25.22
N LEU A 52 14.84 -3.01 25.18
CA LEU A 52 15.50 -2.61 23.93
C LEU A 52 15.59 -3.76 22.94
N ARG A 53 15.97 -4.96 23.41
CA ARG A 53 16.14 -6.14 22.58
C ARG A 53 14.82 -6.59 21.97
N THR A 54 13.77 -6.66 22.77
CA THR A 54 12.42 -7.02 22.30
C THR A 54 11.91 -5.99 21.29
N PHE A 55 12.04 -4.69 21.61
CA PHE A 55 11.64 -3.63 20.70
C PHE A 55 12.41 -3.68 19.36
N ALA A 56 13.73 -3.82 19.40
CA ALA A 56 14.55 -3.91 18.20
C ALA A 56 14.17 -5.11 17.31
N SER A 57 13.89 -6.26 17.94
CA SER A 57 13.41 -7.46 17.24
C SER A 57 12.06 -7.21 16.57
N GLU A 58 11.10 -6.64 17.30
CA GLU A 58 9.74 -6.40 16.80
C GLU A 58 9.70 -5.37 15.68
N VAL A 59 10.42 -4.25 15.83
CA VAL A 59 10.51 -3.25 14.76
C VAL A 59 11.19 -3.81 13.52
N THR A 60 12.26 -4.59 13.68
CA THR A 60 12.92 -5.26 12.55
C THR A 60 11.97 -6.22 11.84
N ARG A 61 11.20 -6.99 12.61
CA ARG A 61 10.19 -7.91 12.07
C ARG A 61 9.11 -7.17 11.29
N VAL A 62 8.47 -6.16 11.88
CA VAL A 62 7.41 -5.39 11.21
C VAL A 62 7.92 -4.69 9.96
N ALA A 63 9.11 -4.09 10.01
CA ALA A 63 9.74 -3.45 8.86
C ALA A 63 9.98 -4.46 7.72
N ARG A 64 10.41 -5.68 8.05
CA ARG A 64 10.58 -6.75 7.06
C ARG A 64 9.24 -7.23 6.52
N ASP A 65 8.28 -7.56 7.39
CA ASP A 65 6.98 -8.10 7.01
C ASP A 65 6.23 -7.13 6.09
N VAL A 66 6.05 -5.89 6.53
CA VAL A 66 5.25 -4.89 5.80
C VAL A 66 6.06 -4.27 4.65
N GLY A 67 7.34 -3.96 4.88
CA GLY A 67 8.15 -3.19 3.94
C GLY A 67 8.87 -4.03 2.88
N THR A 68 9.20 -5.29 3.17
CA THR A 68 9.99 -6.15 2.26
C THR A 68 9.17 -7.32 1.72
N GLU A 69 8.52 -8.08 2.61
CA GLU A 69 7.80 -9.30 2.22
C GLU A 69 6.36 -8.99 1.74
N GLY A 70 5.87 -7.76 1.95
CA GLY A 70 4.51 -7.34 1.59
C GLY A 70 3.41 -8.02 2.42
N ILE A 71 3.76 -8.58 3.58
CA ILE A 71 2.84 -9.19 4.54
C ILE A 71 2.15 -8.07 5.31
N LEU A 72 1.04 -7.59 4.76
CA LEU A 72 0.26 -6.50 5.32
C LEU A 72 -0.51 -6.94 6.58
N GLY A 73 -0.56 -6.07 7.59
CA GLY A 73 -1.26 -6.30 8.85
C GLY A 73 -0.37 -6.70 10.03
N GLY A 74 0.94 -6.84 9.81
CA GLY A 74 1.90 -7.02 10.90
C GLY A 74 1.96 -5.79 11.81
N GLN A 75 1.95 -6.03 13.12
CA GLN A 75 2.10 -5.01 14.16
C GLN A 75 3.15 -5.48 15.16
N ALA A 76 3.91 -4.55 15.71
CA ALA A 76 4.87 -4.76 16.77
C ALA A 76 4.10 -4.96 18.08
N ASP A 77 4.43 -6.02 18.80
CA ASP A 77 3.89 -6.29 20.13
C ASP A 77 5.04 -6.39 21.12
N VAL A 78 5.21 -5.35 21.93
CA VAL A 78 6.30 -5.25 22.90
C VAL A 78 5.70 -5.15 24.29
N GLU A 79 5.74 -6.25 25.03
CA GLU A 79 5.18 -6.28 26.39
C GLU A 79 5.97 -5.37 27.35
N GLY A 80 5.25 -4.72 28.26
CA GLY A 80 5.84 -3.98 29.38
C GLY A 80 6.56 -2.68 29.00
N VAL A 81 6.40 -2.18 27.77
CA VAL A 81 6.92 -0.87 27.38
C VAL A 81 6.07 0.27 27.97
N GLN A 82 6.76 1.31 28.43
CA GLN A 82 6.15 2.52 28.98
C GLN A 82 6.86 3.77 28.47
N GLY A 83 6.22 4.93 28.61
CA GLY A 83 6.77 6.21 28.17
C GLY A 83 7.13 6.20 26.68
N MET A 84 8.34 6.66 26.35
CA MET A 84 8.83 6.78 24.97
C MET A 84 8.77 5.45 24.19
N TRP A 85 9.02 4.31 24.85
CA TRP A 85 9.00 3.01 24.19
C TRP A 85 7.60 2.62 23.70
N ASN A 86 6.58 2.95 24.49
CA ASN A 86 5.20 2.73 24.10
C ASN A 86 4.82 3.67 22.94
N GLU A 87 5.22 4.94 23.00
CA GLU A 87 4.97 5.91 21.94
C GLU A 87 5.60 5.47 20.60
N LEU A 88 6.85 4.99 20.62
CA LEU A 88 7.51 4.46 19.43
C LEU A 88 6.80 3.22 18.87
N THR A 89 6.36 2.30 19.73
CA THR A 89 5.62 1.09 19.32
C THR A 89 4.29 1.47 18.65
N VAL A 90 3.55 2.42 19.25
CA VAL A 90 2.31 2.96 18.68
C VAL A 90 2.55 3.62 17.33
N ASN A 91 3.62 4.40 17.19
CA ASN A 91 3.95 5.09 15.93
C ASN A 91 4.32 4.10 14.81
N VAL A 92 5.12 3.07 15.11
CA VAL A 92 5.45 1.99 14.15
C VAL A 92 4.17 1.26 13.71
N ASN A 93 3.29 0.94 14.66
CA ASN A 93 2.02 0.27 14.37
C ASN A 93 1.07 1.16 13.56
N ALA A 94 1.01 2.45 13.83
CA ALA A 94 0.23 3.40 13.05
C ALA A 94 0.73 3.47 11.60
N MET A 95 2.06 3.52 11.40
CA MET A 95 2.66 3.49 10.06
C MET A 95 2.32 2.20 9.32
N ALA A 96 2.54 1.04 9.94
CA ALA A 96 2.26 -0.26 9.36
C ALA A 96 0.76 -0.45 9.02
N ASN A 97 -0.13 0.01 9.89
CA ASN A 97 -1.58 -0.08 9.69
C ASN A 97 -2.07 0.85 8.57
N ASN A 98 -1.54 2.07 8.49
CA ASN A 98 -1.87 3.01 7.43
C ASN A 98 -1.48 2.44 6.07
N LEU A 99 -0.23 1.96 5.92
CA LEU A 99 0.24 1.35 4.68
C LEU A 99 -0.57 0.10 4.34
N THR A 100 -0.85 -0.76 5.32
CA THR A 100 -1.69 -1.96 5.15
C THR A 100 -3.06 -1.61 4.58
N THR A 101 -3.74 -0.64 5.19
CA THR A 101 -5.10 -0.25 4.82
C THR A 101 -5.12 0.35 3.42
N GLN A 102 -4.19 1.26 3.13
CA GLN A 102 -4.09 1.94 1.85
C GLN A 102 -3.78 0.96 0.71
N VAL A 103 -2.81 0.07 0.90
CA VAL A 103 -2.42 -0.89 -0.14
C VAL A 103 -3.49 -1.96 -0.34
N ARG A 104 -4.13 -2.47 0.73
CA ARG A 104 -5.24 -3.44 0.58
C ARG A 104 -6.43 -2.88 -0.17
N ASP A 105 -6.78 -1.62 0.05
CA ASP A 105 -7.88 -0.97 -0.68
C ASP A 105 -7.54 -0.80 -2.17
N ILE A 106 -6.29 -0.43 -2.48
CA ILE A 106 -5.77 -0.41 -3.86
C ILE A 106 -5.84 -1.80 -4.51
N ILE A 107 -5.45 -2.86 -3.80
CA ILE A 107 -5.55 -4.25 -4.28
C ILE A 107 -7.00 -4.60 -4.59
N LYS A 108 -7.94 -4.25 -3.71
CA LYS A 108 -9.38 -4.51 -3.91
C LYS A 108 -9.87 -3.87 -5.21
N VAL A 109 -9.53 -2.60 -5.45
CA VAL A 109 -10.00 -1.84 -6.61
C VAL A 109 -9.35 -2.36 -7.89
N THR A 110 -8.04 -2.56 -7.90
CA THR A 110 -7.34 -3.10 -9.08
C THR A 110 -7.80 -4.51 -9.43
N THR A 111 -8.09 -5.36 -8.43
CA THR A 111 -8.69 -6.69 -8.63
C THR A 111 -10.10 -6.58 -9.20
N ALA A 112 -10.92 -5.65 -8.72
CA ALA A 112 -12.27 -5.43 -9.24
C ALA A 112 -12.24 -5.00 -10.71
N VAL A 113 -11.37 -4.06 -11.05
CA VAL A 113 -11.15 -3.61 -12.44
C VAL A 113 -10.72 -4.76 -13.33
N ALA A 114 -9.78 -5.61 -12.88
CA ALA A 114 -9.36 -6.79 -13.63
C ALA A 114 -10.50 -7.81 -13.86
N LYS A 115 -11.50 -7.83 -12.98
CA LYS A 115 -12.73 -8.64 -13.13
C LYS A 115 -13.84 -7.93 -13.91
N GLY A 116 -13.58 -6.72 -14.43
CA GLY A 116 -14.55 -5.92 -15.18
C GLY A 116 -15.52 -5.10 -14.31
N ASP A 117 -15.34 -5.07 -12.98
CA ASP A 117 -16.11 -4.18 -12.10
C ASP A 117 -15.44 -2.81 -12.03
N LEU A 118 -15.95 -1.89 -12.83
CA LEU A 118 -15.50 -0.50 -12.93
C LEU A 118 -16.27 0.45 -11.99
N THR A 119 -17.01 -0.09 -11.02
CA THR A 119 -17.74 0.71 -10.03
C THR A 119 -16.93 0.97 -8.76
N GLN A 120 -15.88 0.18 -8.51
CA GLN A 120 -15.04 0.31 -7.33
C GLN A 120 -14.03 1.46 -7.45
N LYS A 121 -13.79 2.13 -6.33
CA LYS A 121 -12.82 3.23 -6.21
C LYS A 121 -12.04 3.07 -4.93
N VAL A 122 -10.80 3.56 -4.93
CA VAL A 122 -9.98 3.61 -3.72
C VAL A 122 -10.62 4.65 -2.80
N GLN A 123 -11.01 4.23 -1.60
CA GLN A 123 -11.69 5.03 -0.59
C GLN A 123 -10.77 5.37 0.59
N ALA A 124 -9.72 4.58 0.83
CA ALA A 124 -8.78 4.77 1.93
C ALA A 124 -8.30 6.23 2.04
N GLU A 125 -8.16 6.70 3.28
CA GLU A 125 -7.59 8.01 3.55
C GLU A 125 -6.09 7.97 3.26
N CYS A 126 -5.67 8.77 2.28
CA CYS A 126 -4.30 8.82 1.80
C CYS A 126 -3.79 10.25 1.88
N ARG A 127 -2.49 10.41 2.09
CA ARG A 127 -1.79 11.70 2.03
C ARG A 127 -0.50 11.55 1.22
N GLY A 128 0.06 12.66 0.74
CA GLY A 128 1.31 12.67 -0.02
C GLY A 128 1.24 11.80 -1.27
N GLU A 129 2.29 11.01 -1.52
CA GLU A 129 2.42 10.18 -2.73
C GLU A 129 1.32 9.12 -2.85
N ILE A 130 0.86 8.55 -1.73
CA ILE A 130 -0.23 7.56 -1.75
C ILE A 130 -1.56 8.22 -2.14
N PHE A 131 -1.75 9.51 -1.86
CA PHE A 131 -2.93 10.24 -2.32
C PHE A 131 -2.91 10.47 -3.83
N GLU A 132 -1.76 10.82 -4.40
CA GLU A 132 -1.63 10.93 -5.85
C GLU A 132 -1.83 9.57 -6.53
N LEU A 133 -1.30 8.48 -5.96
CA LEU A 133 -1.57 7.12 -6.43
C LEU A 133 -3.08 6.80 -6.43
N LYS A 134 -3.78 7.10 -5.31
CA LYS A 134 -5.23 6.95 -5.20
C LYS A 134 -5.95 7.72 -6.32
N LYS A 135 -5.57 8.98 -6.55
CA LYS A 135 -6.16 9.81 -7.61
C LYS A 135 -5.93 9.19 -8.99
N THR A 136 -4.70 8.83 -9.32
CA THR A 136 -4.35 8.23 -10.61
C THR A 136 -5.16 6.95 -10.87
N ILE A 137 -5.26 6.06 -9.88
CA ILE A 137 -6.05 4.83 -10.00
C ILE A 137 -7.52 5.16 -10.19
N ASN A 138 -8.09 6.06 -9.38
CA ASN A 138 -9.49 6.43 -9.50
C ASN A 138 -9.80 7.04 -10.87
N SER A 139 -8.96 7.96 -11.36
CA SER A 139 -9.12 8.54 -12.71
C SER A 139 -9.01 7.49 -13.82
N MET A 140 -8.10 6.53 -13.72
CA MET A 140 -8.03 5.40 -14.65
C MET A 140 -9.34 4.59 -14.65
N VAL A 141 -9.93 4.33 -13.47
CA VAL A 141 -11.23 3.64 -13.40
C VAL A 141 -12.34 4.47 -14.04
N ASP A 142 -12.35 5.80 -13.87
CA ASP A 142 -13.35 6.68 -14.52
C ASP A 142 -13.24 6.61 -16.04
N GLN A 143 -12.03 6.71 -16.58
CA GLN A 143 -11.77 6.64 -18.02
C GLN A 143 -12.20 5.28 -18.59
N LEU A 144 -11.85 4.19 -17.93
CA LEU A 144 -12.30 2.84 -18.28
C LEU A 144 -13.82 2.73 -18.30
N GLN A 145 -14.48 3.27 -17.27
CA GLN A 145 -15.93 3.19 -17.14
C GLN A 145 -16.65 4.03 -18.20
N GLN A 146 -16.12 5.21 -18.54
CA GLN A 146 -16.65 6.05 -19.62
C GLN A 146 -16.47 5.34 -20.97
N PHE A 147 -15.28 4.84 -21.25
CA PHE A 147 -15.00 4.12 -22.50
C PHE A 147 -15.91 2.90 -22.67
N ALA A 148 -16.05 2.07 -21.64
CA ALA A 148 -16.92 0.89 -21.68
C ALA A 148 -18.39 1.26 -21.98
N ARG A 149 -18.88 2.36 -21.40
CA ARG A 149 -20.23 2.88 -21.67
C ARG A 149 -20.40 3.33 -23.12
N GLU A 150 -19.47 4.13 -23.64
CA GLU A 150 -19.52 4.65 -25.01
C GLU A 150 -19.44 3.52 -26.06
N VAL A 151 -18.53 2.56 -25.87
CA VAL A 151 -18.42 1.41 -26.78
C VAL A 151 -19.69 0.56 -26.76
N THR A 152 -20.25 0.30 -25.58
CA THR A 152 -21.50 -0.46 -25.45
C THR A 152 -22.66 0.26 -26.14
N LYS A 153 -22.74 1.59 -25.99
CA LYS A 153 -23.76 2.41 -26.64
C LYS A 153 -23.66 2.34 -28.16
N ILE A 154 -22.47 2.51 -28.74
CA ILE A 154 -22.28 2.49 -30.20
C ILE A 154 -22.55 1.10 -30.77
N ALA A 155 -22.06 0.06 -30.10
CA ALA A 155 -22.32 -1.32 -30.50
C ALA A 155 -23.82 -1.60 -30.59
N ARG A 156 -24.59 -1.08 -29.62
CA ARG A 156 -26.05 -1.18 -29.62
C ARG A 156 -26.70 -0.32 -30.71
N GLU A 157 -26.35 0.97 -30.82
CA GLU A 157 -26.96 1.91 -31.77
C GLU A 157 -26.70 1.50 -33.22
N VAL A 158 -25.43 1.28 -33.59
CA VAL A 158 -25.03 0.98 -34.96
C VAL A 158 -25.23 -0.50 -35.29
N GLY A 159 -24.91 -1.39 -34.35
CA GLY A 159 -24.94 -2.85 -34.59
C GLY A 159 -26.31 -3.49 -34.44
N THR A 160 -27.12 -3.05 -33.47
CA THR A 160 -28.41 -3.71 -33.15
C THR A 160 -29.62 -2.88 -33.56
N GLU A 161 -29.62 -1.58 -33.24
CA GLU A 161 -30.77 -0.69 -33.49
C GLU A 161 -30.78 -0.10 -34.91
N GLY A 162 -29.70 -0.27 -35.68
CA GLY A 162 -29.57 0.26 -37.03
C GLY A 162 -29.55 1.80 -37.09
N ARG A 163 -29.29 2.47 -35.97
CA ARG A 163 -29.09 3.91 -35.86
C ARG A 163 -27.69 4.27 -36.34
N LEU A 164 -27.59 4.51 -37.64
CA LEU A 164 -26.32 4.77 -38.31
C LEU A 164 -25.82 6.20 -38.06
N GLY A 165 -24.51 6.35 -37.85
CA GLY A 165 -23.84 7.63 -37.63
C GLY A 165 -23.48 7.95 -36.18
N GLY A 166 -23.69 7.02 -35.24
CA GLY A 166 -23.24 7.17 -33.85
C GLY A 166 -21.72 7.20 -33.71
N GLN A 167 -21.23 8.01 -32.76
CA GLN A 167 -19.81 8.14 -32.43
C GLN A 167 -19.60 8.13 -30.91
N ALA A 168 -18.50 7.53 -30.47
CA ALA A 168 -17.98 7.57 -29.12
C ALA A 168 -17.41 8.95 -28.87
N THR A 169 -17.85 9.54 -27.77
CA THR A 169 -17.24 10.75 -27.24
C THR A 169 -16.69 10.44 -25.87
N VAL A 170 -15.39 10.17 -25.81
CA VAL A 170 -14.66 10.00 -24.55
C VAL A 170 -13.82 11.26 -24.34
N HIS A 171 -14.03 11.93 -23.20
CA HIS A 171 -13.33 13.17 -22.86
C HIS A 171 -12.00 12.85 -22.16
N ASP A 172 -11.03 13.75 -22.29
CA ASP A 172 -9.74 13.69 -21.58
C ASP A 172 -8.93 12.40 -21.79
N VAL A 173 -9.04 11.79 -22.98
CA VAL A 173 -8.26 10.62 -23.37
C VAL A 173 -7.03 10.98 -24.20
N GLN A 174 -5.90 10.34 -23.89
CA GLN A 174 -4.64 10.47 -24.61
C GLN A 174 -4.01 9.09 -24.83
N GLY A 175 -3.03 9.02 -25.74
CA GLY A 175 -2.33 7.79 -26.09
C GLY A 175 -3.31 6.68 -26.52
N THR A 176 -3.11 5.47 -26.00
CA THR A 176 -3.91 4.29 -26.34
C THR A 176 -5.43 4.51 -26.21
N TRP A 177 -5.88 5.31 -25.24
CA TRP A 177 -7.30 5.58 -25.04
C TRP A 177 -7.92 6.37 -26.20
N ARG A 178 -7.16 7.35 -26.72
CA ARG A 178 -7.59 8.14 -27.88
C ARG A 178 -7.63 7.24 -29.12
N ASP A 179 -6.57 6.47 -29.34
CA ASP A 179 -6.46 5.60 -30.52
C ASP A 179 -7.60 4.55 -30.53
N LEU A 180 -7.95 3.98 -29.37
CA LEU A 180 -9.11 3.07 -29.26
C LEU A 180 -10.44 3.76 -29.59
N THR A 181 -10.63 5.00 -29.13
CA THR A 181 -11.85 5.78 -29.40
C THR A 181 -11.97 6.10 -30.90
N GLU A 182 -10.88 6.51 -31.54
CA GLU A 182 -10.82 6.78 -32.98
C GLU A 182 -11.10 5.51 -33.80
N ASN A 183 -10.55 4.36 -33.40
CA ASN A 183 -10.79 3.08 -34.05
C ASN A 183 -12.27 2.66 -33.99
N VAL A 184 -12.92 2.79 -32.83
CA VAL A 184 -14.36 2.49 -32.67
C VAL A 184 -15.20 3.42 -33.55
N ASN A 185 -14.86 4.70 -33.60
CA ASN A 185 -15.52 5.68 -34.46
C ASN A 185 -15.34 5.37 -35.96
N GLY A 186 -14.13 4.99 -36.36
CA GLY A 186 -13.84 4.57 -37.73
C GLY A 186 -14.66 3.34 -38.13
N MET A 187 -14.75 2.33 -37.26
CA MET A 187 -15.57 1.14 -37.50
C MET A 187 -17.06 1.49 -37.63
N ALA A 188 -17.60 2.31 -36.71
CA ALA A 188 -18.99 2.75 -36.75
C ALA A 188 -19.33 3.54 -38.04
N MET A 189 -18.41 4.41 -38.48
CA MET A 189 -18.54 5.18 -39.72
C MET A 189 -18.49 4.29 -40.96
N ASN A 190 -17.58 3.31 -41.00
CA ASN A 190 -17.49 2.37 -42.11
C ASN A 190 -18.77 1.53 -42.24
N LEU A 191 -19.28 0.99 -41.13
CA LEU A 191 -20.55 0.25 -41.11
C LEU A 191 -21.72 1.13 -41.58
N THR A 192 -21.78 2.37 -41.09
CA THR A 192 -22.80 3.34 -41.50
C THR A 192 -22.80 3.58 -43.01
N THR A 193 -21.61 3.80 -43.58
CA THR A 193 -21.46 4.03 -45.02
C THR A 193 -21.88 2.79 -45.81
N GLN A 194 -21.38 1.61 -45.44
CA GLN A 194 -21.70 0.35 -46.13
C GLN A 194 -23.20 0.06 -46.16
N VAL A 195 -23.89 0.17 -45.01
CA VAL A 195 -25.33 -0.12 -44.94
C VAL A 195 -26.14 0.88 -45.77
N ARG A 196 -25.75 2.17 -45.78
CA ARG A 196 -26.41 3.19 -46.61
C ARG A 196 -26.21 2.92 -48.11
N GLU A 197 -25.01 2.54 -48.53
CA GLU A 197 -24.75 2.19 -49.94
C GLU A 197 -25.53 0.96 -50.37
N ILE A 198 -25.61 -0.08 -49.52
CA ILE A 198 -26.46 -1.25 -49.78
C ILE A 198 -27.93 -0.82 -49.92
N ALA A 199 -28.44 0.01 -49.02
CA ALA A 199 -29.82 0.49 -49.09
C ALA A 199 -30.11 1.23 -50.40
N LYS A 200 -29.19 2.07 -50.87
CA LYS A 200 -29.30 2.76 -52.17
C LYS A 200 -29.36 1.78 -53.34
N VAL A 201 -28.44 0.81 -53.38
CA VAL A 201 -28.39 -0.21 -54.45
C VAL A 201 -29.66 -1.05 -54.46
N THR A 202 -30.11 -1.54 -53.31
CA THR A 202 -31.34 -2.35 -53.21
C THR A 202 -32.57 -1.55 -53.65
N THR A 203 -32.64 -0.26 -53.30
CA THR A 203 -33.72 0.63 -53.75
C THR A 203 -33.69 0.84 -55.26
N ALA A 204 -32.50 0.92 -55.87
CA ALA A 204 -32.35 1.07 -57.31
C ALA A 204 -32.72 -0.21 -58.09
N VAL A 205 -32.42 -1.39 -57.54
CA VAL A 205 -32.81 -2.68 -58.14
C VAL A 205 -34.30 -2.95 -58.03
N ALA A 206 -34.96 -2.43 -56.98
CA ALA A 206 -36.40 -2.60 -56.76
C ALA A 206 -37.28 -1.64 -57.59
N LYS A 207 -36.69 -0.64 -58.25
CA LYS A 207 -37.37 0.30 -59.16
C LYS A 207 -37.29 -0.18 -60.60
#